data_AF-A0A6S6ZCK6-F1
#
_entry.id   AF-A0A6S6ZCK6-F1
#
_cell.length_a   1.000
_cell.length_b   1.000
_cell.length_c   1.000
_cell.angle_alpha   90.00
_cell.angle_beta   90.00
_cell.angle_gamma   90.00
#
_symmetry.space_group_name_H-M   'P 1'
#
loop_
_entity.id
_entity.type
_entity.pdbx_description
1 polymer ?
#
loop_
_entity_poly.entity_id
_entity_poly.type
_entity_poly.pdbx_seq_one_letter_code
_entity_poly.pdbx_strand_id
1 'polypeptide(L)'
;MAAVLGRVTSRIADFLRDHAPLLRKLQWGIVAIYAFLLIVPAILPLPGNAASVFNNLTIVAQFAFWGVWWPFVLISMPILGRAWCGWLCPEGMLTEWASERGQGRAIPKWMRWGGWPFVAFALTTVYGQLVSVYQYPLAVLAVLGGSTVAAMIVGWRYGRSKRVWCKYLCPVNGVFNLLAKLAPWHFKVDEEKWRHPVIRIEAINCAPLVPLRHMKGAGDCHVCGRCSGYRGAIELTPRSPEEEIVHVADGDAWQTVLLCFGLMGIAIGAFLWSASPWFVTAKQWAATWLVEHDILWPLMDNAPWFILTHYPDVNDSFSWLDGAGILMFVIGATIIVGGASFLSLWIADRLAPAAAQPDAPATRWIRPGVHKLAQGLIPAAGIGVFLGLSATTVNLLKHEGVQAAWAGPVRFTLLTLAVLWTLRLFARLLKPRLASGLRKLAAWLVLAAGLAPFCLAWVFFFAIW
;
A
#
# COMPACT_ATOMS: atom_id res chain seq x y z
N MET A 1 -17.32 -19.43 -22.15
CA MET A 1 -16.82 -18.16 -21.57
C MET A 1 -15.34 -18.21 -21.21
N ALA A 2 -14.87 -19.12 -20.35
CA ALA A 2 -13.47 -19.16 -19.88
C ALA A 2 -12.40 -19.26 -20.99
N ALA A 3 -12.62 -20.08 -22.03
CA ALA A 3 -11.70 -20.22 -23.16
C ALA A 3 -11.65 -18.99 -24.10
N VAL A 4 -12.70 -18.16 -24.12
CA VAL A 4 -12.72 -16.90 -24.88
C VAL A 4 -11.99 -15.81 -24.09
N LEU A 5 -12.25 -15.71 -22.77
CA LEU A 5 -11.49 -14.80 -21.90
C LEU A 5 -9.99 -15.12 -21.93
N GLY A 6 -9.59 -16.39 -21.84
CA GLY A 6 -8.17 -16.79 -21.90
C GLY A 6 -7.47 -16.46 -23.22
N ARG A 7 -8.17 -16.49 -24.35
CA ARG A 7 -7.63 -16.10 -25.67
C ARG A 7 -7.50 -14.59 -25.84
N VAL A 8 -8.40 -13.81 -25.24
CA VAL A 8 -8.30 -12.34 -25.24
C VAL A 8 -7.16 -11.88 -24.33
N THR A 9 -6.95 -12.54 -23.19
CA THR A 9 -5.94 -12.12 -22.21
C THR A 9 -4.52 -12.47 -22.62
N SER A 10 -4.32 -13.62 -23.26
CA SER A 10 -3.05 -13.96 -23.91
C SER A 10 -2.68 -12.94 -25.00
N ARG A 11 -3.64 -12.53 -25.84
CA ARG A 11 -3.41 -11.48 -26.85
C ARG A 11 -3.02 -10.13 -26.24
N ILE A 12 -3.61 -9.72 -25.12
CA ILE A 12 -3.20 -8.49 -24.43
C ILE A 12 -1.76 -8.60 -23.93
N ALA A 13 -1.41 -9.73 -23.30
CA ALA A 13 -0.06 -9.96 -22.79
C ALA A 13 1.00 -10.00 -23.90
N ASP A 14 0.67 -10.63 -25.03
CA ASP A 14 1.52 -10.67 -26.22
C ASP A 14 1.63 -9.28 -26.87
N PHE A 15 0.53 -8.53 -26.98
CA PHE A 15 0.54 -7.15 -27.45
C PHE A 15 1.49 -6.28 -26.62
N LEU A 16 1.47 -6.41 -25.29
CA LEU A 16 2.37 -5.68 -24.39
C LEU A 16 3.84 -6.08 -24.57
N ARG A 17 4.12 -7.36 -24.82
CA ARG A 17 5.48 -7.85 -25.13
C ARG A 17 5.98 -7.27 -26.46
N ASP A 18 5.15 -7.36 -27.49
CA ASP A 18 5.53 -7.01 -28.87
C ASP A 18 5.60 -5.49 -29.06
N HIS A 19 4.82 -4.72 -28.29
CA HIS A 19 4.82 -3.25 -28.28
C HIS A 19 5.56 -2.65 -27.08
N ALA A 20 6.55 -3.35 -26.54
CA ALA A 20 7.39 -2.85 -25.45
C ALA A 20 8.00 -1.45 -25.70
N PRO A 21 8.43 -1.07 -26.93
CA PRO A 21 8.90 0.29 -27.22
C PRO A 21 7.82 1.36 -27.04
N LEU A 22 6.57 1.05 -27.37
CA LEU A 22 5.43 1.97 -27.19
C LEU A 22 5.13 2.16 -25.70
N LEU A 23 5.14 1.07 -24.93
CA LEU A 23 4.97 1.13 -23.48
C LEU A 23 6.06 1.99 -22.83
N ARG A 24 7.30 1.89 -23.32
CA ARG A 24 8.43 2.70 -22.84
C ARG A 24 8.26 4.19 -23.16
N LYS A 25 7.70 4.54 -24.33
CA LYS A 25 7.35 5.93 -24.68
C LYS A 25 6.26 6.48 -23.77
N LEU A 26 5.21 5.69 -23.52
CA LEU A 26 4.14 6.05 -22.58
C LEU A 26 4.69 6.31 -21.17
N GLN A 27 5.56 5.43 -20.66
CA GLN A 27 6.22 5.59 -19.36
C GLN A 27 7.00 6.91 -19.26
N TRP A 28 7.74 7.29 -20.30
CA TRP A 28 8.44 8.57 -20.33
C TRP A 28 7.50 9.77 -20.35
N GLY A 29 6.39 9.70 -21.08
CA GLY A 29 5.35 10.73 -21.04
C GLY A 29 4.81 10.92 -19.62
N ILE A 30 4.58 9.83 -18.89
CA ILE A 30 4.12 9.87 -17.50
C ILE A 30 5.20 10.43 -16.57
N VAL A 31 6.47 10.07 -16.76
CA VAL A 31 7.60 10.65 -16.02
C VAL A 31 7.68 12.16 -16.23
N ALA A 32 7.47 12.65 -17.46
CA ALA A 32 7.47 14.08 -17.75
C ALA A 32 6.33 14.82 -17.04
N ILE A 33 5.11 14.28 -17.09
CA ILE A 33 3.95 14.83 -16.37
C ILE A 33 4.20 14.82 -14.86
N TYR A 34 4.70 13.70 -14.34
CA TYR A 34 5.04 13.54 -12.92
C TYR A 34 6.08 14.56 -12.47
N ALA A 35 7.17 14.73 -13.21
CA ALA A 35 8.22 15.70 -12.87
C ALA A 35 7.71 17.14 -12.95
N PHE A 36 6.89 17.47 -13.94
CA PHE A 36 6.27 18.79 -14.07
C PHE A 36 5.38 19.12 -12.88
N LEU A 37 4.46 18.22 -12.52
CA LEU A 37 3.54 18.40 -11.39
C LEU A 37 4.26 18.37 -10.02
N LEU A 38 5.46 17.80 -9.95
CA LEU A 38 6.24 17.73 -8.72
C LEU A 38 7.12 18.97 -8.52
N ILE A 39 7.79 19.45 -9.58
CA ILE A 39 8.80 20.51 -9.49
C ILE A 39 8.16 21.90 -9.59
N VAL A 40 7.24 22.10 -10.52
CA VAL A 40 6.70 23.45 -10.80
C VAL A 40 5.90 24.01 -9.61
N PRO A 41 5.00 23.25 -8.95
CA PRO A 41 4.30 23.76 -7.78
C PRO A 41 5.22 24.09 -6.59
N ALA A 42 6.39 23.46 -6.50
CA ALA A 42 7.34 23.68 -5.41
C ALA A 42 8.11 25.01 -5.53
N ILE A 43 8.15 25.61 -6.72
CA ILE A 43 8.78 26.91 -6.98
C ILE A 43 7.77 28.06 -7.09
N LEU A 44 6.48 27.75 -7.12
CA LEU A 44 5.40 28.74 -7.14
C LEU A 44 5.06 29.19 -5.72
N PRO A 45 4.57 30.43 -5.55
CA PRO A 45 4.07 30.88 -4.26
C PRO A 45 2.87 30.03 -3.82
N LEU A 46 2.67 29.93 -2.51
CA LEU A 46 1.55 29.18 -1.95
C LEU A 46 0.21 29.75 -2.45
N PRO A 47 -0.77 28.88 -2.74
CA PRO A 47 -2.10 29.32 -3.18
C PRO A 47 -2.79 30.13 -2.08
N GLY A 48 -3.40 31.26 -2.46
CA GLY A 48 -4.29 32.01 -1.56
C GLY A 48 -5.66 31.34 -1.41
N ASN A 49 -6.48 31.80 -0.46
CA ASN A 49 -7.76 31.19 -0.10
C ASN A 49 -8.82 31.14 -1.23
N ALA A 50 -8.68 31.96 -2.28
CA ALA A 50 -9.57 31.97 -3.46
C ALA A 50 -9.05 31.09 -4.62
N ALA A 51 -7.94 30.38 -4.41
CA ALA A 51 -7.39 29.48 -5.41
C ALA A 51 -8.26 28.22 -5.53
N SER A 52 -8.44 27.76 -6.77
CA SER A 52 -9.20 26.58 -7.16
C SER A 52 -8.41 25.75 -8.17
N VAL A 53 -8.90 24.55 -8.47
CA VAL A 53 -8.36 23.66 -9.51
C VAL A 53 -8.38 24.35 -10.88
N PHE A 54 -9.23 25.36 -11.11
CA PHE A 54 -9.31 26.04 -12.41
C PHE A 54 -8.33 27.20 -12.57
N ASN A 55 -7.80 27.75 -11.47
CA ASN A 55 -6.99 28.97 -11.51
C ASN A 55 -5.58 28.81 -10.91
N ASN A 56 -5.26 27.67 -10.28
CA ASN A 56 -3.99 27.48 -9.59
C ASN A 56 -3.36 26.10 -9.85
N LEU A 57 -2.15 26.11 -10.42
CA LEU A 57 -1.43 24.89 -10.77
C LEU A 57 -1.06 24.03 -9.55
N THR A 58 -0.82 24.63 -8.37
CA THR A 58 -0.50 23.88 -7.15
C THR A 58 -1.68 23.05 -6.68
N ILE A 59 -2.90 23.60 -6.76
CA ILE A 59 -4.13 22.87 -6.44
C ILE A 59 -4.44 21.81 -7.51
N VAL A 60 -4.19 22.12 -8.79
CA VAL A 60 -4.27 21.11 -9.87
C VAL A 60 -3.35 19.94 -9.60
N ALA A 61 -2.10 20.20 -9.21
CA ALA A 61 -1.13 19.15 -8.90
C ALA A 61 -1.56 18.33 -7.66
N GLN A 62 -2.03 19.00 -6.61
CA GLN A 62 -2.59 18.35 -5.42
C GLN A 62 -3.76 17.42 -5.78
N PHE A 63 -4.69 17.90 -6.60
CA PHE A 63 -5.83 17.11 -7.10
C PHE A 63 -5.37 15.96 -8.02
N ALA A 64 -4.40 16.19 -8.88
CA ALA A 64 -3.85 15.14 -9.74
C ALA A 64 -3.22 14.01 -8.92
N PHE A 65 -2.36 14.33 -7.94
CA PHE A 65 -1.69 13.33 -7.11
C PHE A 65 -2.65 12.63 -6.15
N TRP A 66 -3.34 13.38 -5.30
CA TRP A 66 -4.12 12.82 -4.20
C TRP A 66 -5.57 12.56 -4.58
N GLY A 67 -6.12 13.34 -5.51
CA GLY A 67 -7.48 13.21 -5.99
C GLY A 67 -7.66 12.05 -6.97
N VAL A 68 -6.77 11.93 -7.96
CA VAL A 68 -6.91 10.98 -9.08
C VAL A 68 -5.87 9.86 -9.01
N TRP A 69 -4.58 10.20 -8.95
CA TRP A 69 -3.49 9.25 -9.13
C TRP A 69 -3.47 8.16 -8.05
N TRP A 70 -3.40 8.52 -6.77
CA TRP A 70 -3.35 7.54 -5.68
C TRP A 70 -4.61 6.65 -5.57
N PRO A 71 -5.84 7.19 -5.61
CA PRO A 71 -7.05 6.36 -5.65
C PRO A 71 -7.08 5.41 -6.84
N PHE A 72 -6.68 5.89 -8.03
CA PHE A 72 -6.60 5.05 -9.23
C PHE A 72 -5.55 3.94 -9.08
N VAL A 73 -4.37 4.25 -8.55
CA VAL A 73 -3.32 3.26 -8.26
C VAL A 73 -3.87 2.17 -7.35
N LEU A 74 -4.53 2.53 -6.24
CA LEU A 74 -5.06 1.56 -5.28
C LEU A 74 -6.16 0.67 -5.86
N ILE A 75 -7.07 1.20 -6.68
CA ILE A 75 -8.10 0.42 -7.37
C ILE A 75 -7.48 -0.52 -8.41
N SER A 76 -6.42 -0.08 -9.09
CA SER A 76 -5.78 -0.89 -10.12
C SER A 76 -5.14 -2.17 -9.58
N MET A 77 -4.67 -2.19 -8.32
CA MET A 77 -3.96 -3.34 -7.74
C MET A 77 -4.82 -4.60 -7.57
N PRO A 78 -6.00 -4.56 -6.90
CA PRO A 78 -6.86 -5.74 -6.76
C PRO A 78 -7.56 -6.14 -8.07
N ILE A 79 -7.51 -5.31 -9.12
CA ILE A 79 -8.12 -5.64 -10.42
C ILE A 79 -7.07 -6.21 -11.38
N LEU A 80 -5.94 -5.53 -11.57
CA LEU A 80 -4.92 -5.85 -12.58
C LEU A 80 -3.61 -6.37 -12.00
N GLY A 81 -3.55 -6.60 -10.69
CA GLY A 81 -2.30 -6.88 -9.99
C GLY A 81 -1.40 -5.64 -10.00
N ARG A 82 -0.09 -5.83 -9.98
CA ARG A 82 0.86 -4.69 -9.97
C ARG A 82 1.13 -4.12 -11.37
N ALA A 83 0.15 -4.15 -12.27
CA ALA A 83 0.27 -3.61 -13.63
C ALA A 83 0.66 -2.13 -13.61
N TRP A 84 0.16 -1.33 -12.67
CA TRP A 84 0.59 0.06 -12.48
C TRP A 84 2.10 0.18 -12.28
N CYS A 85 2.69 -0.67 -11.44
CA CYS A 85 4.14 -0.72 -11.22
C CYS A 85 4.88 -1.06 -12.52
N GLY A 86 4.31 -1.90 -13.37
CA GLY A 86 4.88 -2.31 -14.65
C GLY A 86 4.74 -1.27 -15.76
N TRP A 87 3.60 -0.57 -15.83
CA TRP A 87 3.19 0.22 -17.01
C TRP A 87 3.27 1.73 -16.79
N LEU A 88 2.91 2.23 -15.60
CA LEU A 88 2.63 3.65 -15.37
C LEU A 88 3.48 4.27 -14.26
N CYS A 89 4.12 3.48 -13.40
CA CYS A 89 4.89 3.99 -12.27
C CYS A 89 6.16 4.75 -12.71
N PRO A 90 6.28 6.06 -12.42
CA PRO A 90 7.43 6.87 -12.84
C PRO A 90 8.72 6.44 -12.13
N GLU A 91 8.66 6.16 -10.82
CA GLU A 91 9.81 5.62 -10.08
C GLU A 91 10.31 4.30 -10.68
N GLY A 92 9.38 3.43 -11.11
CA GLY A 92 9.72 2.15 -11.73
C GLY A 92 10.45 2.32 -13.05
N MET A 93 10.02 3.28 -13.87
CA MET A 93 10.68 3.62 -15.13
C MET A 93 12.06 4.24 -14.90
N LEU A 94 12.16 5.23 -13.99
CA LEU A 94 13.42 5.92 -13.68
C LEU A 94 14.46 4.99 -13.06
N THR A 95 14.03 4.11 -12.15
CA THR A 95 14.89 3.05 -11.58
C THR A 95 15.43 2.14 -12.68
N GLU A 96 14.56 1.72 -13.60
CA GLU A 96 14.96 0.83 -14.69
C GLU A 96 15.94 1.52 -15.64
N TRP A 97 15.64 2.73 -16.08
CA TRP A 97 16.53 3.54 -16.92
C TRP A 97 17.90 3.78 -16.28
N ALA A 98 17.92 4.07 -14.97
CA ALA A 98 19.15 4.23 -14.20
C ALA A 98 19.92 2.89 -14.08
N SER A 99 19.20 1.78 -13.92
CA SER A 99 19.80 0.45 -13.77
C SER A 99 20.43 -0.11 -15.04
N GLU A 100 19.97 0.29 -16.22
CA GLU A 100 20.57 -0.06 -17.52
C GLU A 100 21.97 0.58 -17.68
N ARG A 101 22.17 1.76 -17.08
CA ARG A 101 23.43 2.54 -17.09
C ARG A 101 24.24 2.37 -15.81
N GLY A 102 23.85 1.40 -14.98
CA GLY A 102 24.30 1.24 -13.61
C GLY A 102 25.60 0.46 -13.46
N GLN A 103 26.29 0.68 -12.33
CA GLN A 103 27.53 -0.01 -11.94
C GLN A 103 27.34 -1.53 -11.72
N GLY A 104 26.11 -1.96 -11.48
CA GLY A 104 25.78 -3.38 -11.32
C GLY A 104 26.48 -4.04 -10.13
N ARG A 105 26.59 -3.36 -8.98
CA ARG A 105 27.15 -4.00 -7.78
C ARG A 105 26.16 -5.00 -7.19
N ALA A 106 26.66 -5.97 -6.41
CA ALA A 106 25.81 -6.95 -5.75
C ALA A 106 24.87 -6.27 -4.74
N ILE A 107 23.64 -6.78 -4.64
CA ILE A 107 22.64 -6.25 -3.72
C ILE A 107 23.06 -6.57 -2.26
N PRO A 108 23.28 -5.54 -1.42
CA PRO A 108 23.60 -5.73 -0.01
C PRO A 108 22.60 -6.63 0.72
N LYS A 109 23.08 -7.40 1.70
CA LYS A 109 22.20 -8.28 2.51
C LYS A 109 21.16 -7.46 3.29
N TRP A 110 21.53 -6.28 3.81
CA TRP A 110 20.62 -5.42 4.57
C TRP A 110 19.41 -4.96 3.74
N MET A 111 19.59 -4.67 2.44
CA MET A 111 18.48 -4.28 1.56
C MET A 111 17.48 -5.42 1.32
N ARG A 112 17.92 -6.67 1.42
CA ARG A 112 17.08 -7.86 1.21
C ARG A 112 16.29 -8.24 2.47
N TRP A 113 16.37 -7.45 3.53
CA TRP A 113 15.63 -7.71 4.76
C TRP A 113 14.11 -7.56 4.52
N GLY A 114 13.35 -8.61 4.87
CA GLY A 114 11.91 -8.68 4.61
C GLY A 114 11.06 -7.65 5.36
N GLY A 115 11.62 -6.95 6.36
CA GLY A 115 10.92 -5.92 7.14
C GLY A 115 10.87 -4.55 6.49
N TRP A 116 11.66 -4.30 5.43
CA TRP A 116 11.68 -3.00 4.74
C TRP A 116 10.31 -2.51 4.28
N PRO A 117 9.42 -3.33 3.69
CA PRO A 117 8.10 -2.87 3.29
C PRO A 117 7.26 -2.33 4.44
N PHE A 118 7.37 -2.91 5.65
CA PHE A 118 6.68 -2.40 6.83
C PHE A 118 7.32 -1.12 7.34
N VAL A 119 8.64 -1.10 7.50
CA VAL A 119 9.36 0.06 8.04
C VAL A 119 9.23 1.26 7.11
N ALA A 120 9.40 1.06 5.80
CA ALA A 120 9.24 2.12 4.81
C ALA A 120 7.81 2.67 4.81
N PHE A 121 6.79 1.80 4.82
CA PHE A 121 5.40 2.22 4.92
C PHE A 121 5.12 3.03 6.20
N ALA A 122 5.56 2.53 7.36
CA ALA A 122 5.38 3.18 8.65
C ALA A 122 6.04 4.56 8.68
N LEU A 123 7.31 4.64 8.28
CA LEU A 123 8.07 5.88 8.25
C LEU A 123 7.46 6.89 7.28
N THR A 124 7.12 6.50 6.05
CA THR A 124 6.53 7.44 5.09
C THR A 124 5.14 7.90 5.49
N THR A 125 4.35 7.02 6.12
CA THR A 125 3.01 7.38 6.59
C THR A 125 3.09 8.40 7.72
N VAL A 126 3.91 8.12 8.74
CA VAL A 126 4.12 9.02 9.87
C VAL A 126 4.74 10.34 9.42
N TYR A 127 5.83 10.28 8.66
CA TYR A 127 6.50 11.46 8.14
C TYR A 127 5.56 12.31 7.29
N GLY A 128 4.77 11.69 6.41
CA GLY A 128 3.79 12.39 5.57
C GLY A 128 2.73 13.15 6.38
N GLN A 129 2.33 12.66 7.56
CA GLN A 129 1.44 13.38 8.47
C GLN A 129 2.17 14.55 9.15
N LEU A 130 3.41 14.34 9.61
CA LEU A 130 4.18 15.36 10.33
C LEU A 130 4.53 16.58 9.46
N VAL A 131 4.75 16.39 8.16
CA VAL A 131 5.07 17.47 7.22
C VAL A 131 3.87 17.93 6.36
N SER A 132 2.66 17.45 6.66
CA SER A 132 1.44 17.76 5.89
C SER A 132 1.60 17.58 4.37
N VAL A 133 2.10 16.40 3.95
CA VAL A 133 2.32 16.07 2.51
C VAL A 133 1.05 16.18 1.65
N TYR A 134 -0.10 16.11 2.34
CA TYR A 134 -1.46 16.51 1.95
C TYR A 134 -1.56 17.80 1.14
N GLN A 135 -0.90 18.82 1.69
CA GLN A 135 -1.26 20.22 1.52
C GLN A 135 -0.13 21.00 0.85
N TYR A 136 1.13 20.65 1.14
CA TYR A 136 2.27 21.48 0.76
C TYR A 136 3.13 20.87 -0.34
N PRO A 137 3.41 21.61 -1.43
CA PRO A 137 4.19 21.09 -2.56
C PRO A 137 5.66 20.80 -2.20
N LEU A 138 6.27 21.55 -1.29
CA LEU A 138 7.63 21.29 -0.82
C LEU A 138 7.73 19.95 -0.07
N ALA A 139 6.72 19.63 0.75
CA ALA A 139 6.63 18.34 1.42
C ALA A 139 6.44 17.19 0.41
N VAL A 140 5.58 17.38 -0.60
CA VAL A 140 5.40 16.41 -1.69
C VAL A 140 6.72 16.19 -2.45
N LEU A 141 7.44 17.25 -2.80
CA LEU A 141 8.75 17.19 -3.46
C LEU A 141 9.78 16.46 -2.59
N ALA A 142 9.83 16.73 -1.28
CA ALA A 142 10.74 16.05 -0.37
C ALA A 142 10.46 14.54 -0.29
N VAL A 143 9.19 14.14 -0.14
CA VAL A 143 8.80 12.74 0.00
C VAL A 143 8.90 11.98 -1.33
N LEU A 144 8.17 12.43 -2.36
CA LEU A 144 8.06 11.75 -3.64
C LEU A 144 9.28 12.01 -4.55
N GLY A 145 9.82 13.23 -4.53
CA GLY A 145 11.06 13.55 -5.25
C GLY A 145 12.27 12.90 -4.60
N GLY A 146 12.34 12.93 -3.26
CA GLY A 146 13.36 12.21 -2.50
C GLY A 146 13.35 10.71 -2.76
N SER A 147 12.17 10.07 -2.73
CA SER A 147 12.03 8.64 -3.07
C SER A 147 12.44 8.36 -4.51
N THR A 148 12.10 9.24 -5.46
CA THR A 148 12.48 9.11 -6.87
C THR A 148 14.00 9.17 -7.07
N VAL A 149 14.68 10.13 -6.44
CA VAL A 149 16.14 10.24 -6.50
C VAL A 149 16.79 9.01 -5.85
N ALA A 150 16.31 8.59 -4.68
CA ALA A 150 16.78 7.37 -4.02
C ALA A 150 16.60 6.13 -4.90
N ALA A 151 15.45 6.02 -5.58
CA ALA A 151 15.15 4.93 -6.50
C ALA A 151 16.14 4.89 -7.68
N MET A 152 16.46 6.04 -8.26
CA MET A 152 17.46 6.18 -9.32
C MET A 152 18.86 5.79 -8.83
N ILE A 153 19.28 6.28 -7.66
CA ILE A 153 20.59 5.95 -7.06
C ILE A 153 20.70 4.44 -6.82
N VAL A 154 19.68 3.83 -6.22
CA VAL A 154 19.65 2.38 -5.94
C VAL A 154 19.65 1.57 -7.25
N GLY A 155 18.85 1.99 -8.24
CA GLY A 155 18.81 1.39 -9.57
C GLY A 155 20.17 1.45 -10.27
N TRP A 156 20.78 2.62 -10.32
CA TRP A 156 22.12 2.83 -10.89
C TRP A 156 23.19 2.01 -10.16
N ARG A 157 23.10 1.89 -8.84
CA ARG A 157 24.15 1.28 -8.05
C ARG A 157 24.10 -0.25 -8.02
N TYR A 158 22.90 -0.84 -8.00
CA TYR A 158 22.67 -2.26 -7.74
C TYR A 158 21.78 -2.97 -8.78
N GLY A 159 21.19 -2.25 -9.74
CA GLY A 159 20.08 -2.76 -10.54
C GLY A 159 20.44 -3.79 -11.60
N ARG A 160 21.55 -3.66 -12.35
CA ARG A 160 21.87 -4.53 -13.51
C ARG A 160 20.66 -4.75 -14.46
N SER A 161 20.03 -3.67 -14.90
CA SER A 161 18.77 -3.71 -15.68
C SER A 161 17.56 -4.31 -14.94
N LYS A 162 17.54 -4.24 -13.60
CA LYS A 162 16.47 -4.73 -12.72
C LYS A 162 15.98 -3.62 -11.80
N ARG A 163 14.72 -3.74 -11.38
CA ARG A 163 14.03 -2.78 -10.50
C ARG A 163 14.22 -3.18 -9.03
N VAL A 164 15.45 -3.06 -8.52
CA VAL A 164 15.81 -3.43 -7.14
C VAL A 164 15.08 -2.56 -6.11
N TRP A 165 14.94 -1.25 -6.36
CA TRP A 165 14.16 -0.34 -5.49
C TRP A 165 12.72 -0.82 -5.31
N CYS A 166 12.03 -1.08 -6.42
CA CYS A 166 10.63 -1.49 -6.41
C CYS A 166 10.40 -2.81 -5.67
N LYS A 167 11.39 -3.72 -5.66
CA LYS A 167 11.29 -5.01 -4.98
C LYS A 167 11.51 -4.93 -3.48
N TYR A 168 12.43 -4.08 -3.03
CA TYR A 168 12.94 -4.13 -1.65
C TYR A 168 12.65 -2.89 -0.81
N LEU A 169 12.71 -1.69 -1.39
CA LEU A 169 12.74 -0.42 -0.63
C LEU A 169 11.55 0.50 -0.89
N CYS A 170 10.84 0.31 -2.00
CA CYS A 170 9.68 1.15 -2.32
C CYS A 170 8.64 1.07 -1.18
N PRO A 171 8.24 2.22 -0.58
CA PRO A 171 7.39 2.25 0.63
C PRO A 171 6.03 1.57 0.45
N VAL A 172 5.50 1.61 -0.76
CA VAL A 172 4.20 1.03 -1.11
C VAL A 172 4.30 -0.39 -1.67
N ASN A 173 5.51 -0.95 -1.80
CA ASN A 173 5.72 -2.29 -2.33
C ASN A 173 4.95 -3.35 -1.54
N GLY A 174 4.98 -3.28 -0.21
CA GLY A 174 4.29 -4.24 0.65
C GLY A 174 2.78 -4.20 0.46
N VAL A 175 2.21 -2.99 0.44
CA VAL A 175 0.76 -2.78 0.23
C VAL A 175 0.34 -3.29 -1.14
N PHE A 176 1.08 -2.93 -2.20
CA PHE A 176 0.77 -3.37 -3.56
C PHE A 176 0.93 -4.88 -3.75
N ASN A 177 1.93 -5.50 -3.12
CA ASN A 177 2.08 -6.95 -3.10
C ASN A 177 0.85 -7.63 -2.48
N LEU A 178 0.39 -7.13 -1.33
CA LEU A 178 -0.80 -7.67 -0.65
C LEU A 178 -2.06 -7.52 -1.51
N LEU A 179 -2.32 -6.32 -2.05
CA LEU A 179 -3.51 -6.07 -2.86
C LEU A 179 -3.51 -6.86 -4.17
N ALA A 180 -2.35 -7.07 -4.78
CA ALA A 180 -2.24 -7.86 -6.01
C ALA A 180 -2.64 -9.33 -5.84
N LYS A 181 -2.69 -9.85 -4.61
CA LYS A 181 -3.21 -11.21 -4.34
C LYS A 181 -4.70 -11.33 -4.65
N LEU A 182 -5.45 -10.23 -4.60
CA LEU A 182 -6.87 -10.17 -4.98
C LEU A 182 -7.09 -10.12 -6.49
N ALA A 183 -6.03 -9.90 -7.29
CA ALA A 183 -6.15 -9.72 -8.72
C ALA A 183 -6.71 -10.97 -9.42
N PRO A 184 -7.80 -10.83 -10.20
CA PRO A 184 -8.26 -11.87 -11.12
C PRO A 184 -7.23 -12.19 -12.18
N TRP A 185 -6.44 -11.22 -12.63
CA TRP A 185 -5.48 -11.38 -13.71
C TRP A 185 -4.08 -11.63 -13.18
N HIS A 186 -3.48 -12.77 -13.53
CA HIS A 186 -2.10 -13.05 -13.19
C HIS A 186 -1.41 -13.90 -14.27
N PHE A 187 -0.08 -13.82 -14.31
CA PHE A 187 0.71 -14.74 -15.12
C PHE A 187 0.81 -16.09 -14.38
N LYS A 188 0.41 -17.16 -15.06
CA LYS A 188 0.55 -18.54 -14.59
C LYS A 188 1.69 -19.20 -15.36
N VAL A 189 2.41 -20.08 -14.68
CA VAL A 189 3.49 -20.86 -15.28
C VAL A 189 3.12 -22.34 -15.29
N ASP A 190 3.25 -22.94 -16.45
CA ASP A 190 3.16 -24.38 -16.68
C ASP A 190 4.57 -24.98 -16.55
N GLU A 191 4.82 -25.69 -15.45
CA GLU A 191 6.14 -26.27 -15.17
C GLU A 191 6.53 -27.38 -16.16
N GLU A 192 5.55 -28.06 -16.76
CA GLU A 192 5.81 -29.14 -17.72
C GLU A 192 6.27 -28.55 -19.04
N LYS A 193 5.52 -27.59 -19.60
CA LYS A 193 5.92 -26.84 -20.79
C LYS A 193 7.24 -26.08 -20.57
N TRP A 194 7.49 -25.62 -19.33
CA TRP A 194 8.76 -24.98 -19.00
C TRP A 194 9.96 -25.92 -19.16
N ARG A 195 9.81 -27.20 -18.79
CA ARG A 195 10.86 -28.23 -18.87
C ARG A 195 11.05 -28.75 -20.30
N HIS A 196 9.97 -28.81 -21.08
CA HIS A 196 9.97 -29.31 -22.47
C HIS A 196 9.51 -28.22 -23.45
N PRO A 197 10.31 -27.16 -23.67
CA PRO A 197 9.95 -26.07 -24.55
C PRO A 197 9.95 -26.51 -26.01
N VAL A 198 8.89 -26.14 -26.73
CA VAL A 198 8.68 -26.52 -28.16
C VAL A 198 9.12 -25.38 -29.11
N ILE A 199 9.53 -24.23 -28.59
CA ILE A 199 9.89 -23.03 -29.35
C ILE A 199 11.31 -22.55 -29.02
N ARG A 200 11.96 -21.84 -29.97
CA ARG A 200 13.26 -21.19 -29.75
C ARG A 200 13.16 -20.17 -28.61
N ILE A 201 14.16 -20.16 -27.73
CA ILE A 201 14.12 -19.44 -26.46
C ILE A 201 15.13 -18.29 -26.47
N GLU A 202 14.66 -17.07 -26.21
CA GLU A 202 15.50 -15.90 -25.96
C GLU A 202 15.48 -15.52 -24.48
N ALA A 203 16.63 -15.16 -23.92
CA ALA A 203 16.71 -14.81 -22.50
C ALA A 203 15.85 -13.57 -22.19
N ILE A 204 14.92 -13.71 -21.24
CA ILE A 204 14.03 -12.62 -20.83
C ILE A 204 14.52 -11.90 -19.58
N ASN A 205 14.43 -10.58 -19.61
CA ASN A 205 14.71 -9.74 -18.45
C ASN A 205 13.44 -9.51 -17.60
N CYS A 206 13.23 -10.33 -16.56
CA CYS A 206 12.23 -10.02 -15.53
C CYS A 206 12.71 -8.86 -14.64
N ALA A 207 12.12 -7.68 -14.83
CA ALA A 207 12.46 -6.45 -14.11
C ALA A 207 12.36 -6.57 -12.57
N PRO A 208 11.30 -7.14 -11.96
CA PRO A 208 11.20 -7.31 -10.52
C PRO A 208 11.92 -8.55 -9.97
N LEU A 209 12.80 -9.23 -10.74
CA LEU A 209 13.55 -10.40 -10.26
C LEU A 209 12.65 -11.52 -9.72
N VAL A 210 11.53 -11.78 -10.39
CA VAL A 210 10.63 -12.88 -10.01
C VAL A 210 11.24 -14.20 -10.50
N PRO A 211 11.31 -15.24 -9.65
CA PRO A 211 11.77 -16.56 -10.06
C PRO A 211 10.71 -17.23 -10.95
N LEU A 212 10.76 -16.94 -12.26
CA LEU A 212 9.72 -17.29 -13.21
C LEU A 212 9.36 -18.78 -13.23
N ARG A 213 10.35 -19.68 -13.09
CA ARG A 213 10.12 -21.14 -13.13
C ARG A 213 9.11 -21.63 -12.10
N HIS A 214 9.08 -21.03 -10.92
CA HIS A 214 8.24 -21.46 -9.79
C HIS A 214 7.25 -20.37 -9.36
N MET A 215 6.93 -19.44 -10.28
CA MET A 215 6.01 -18.34 -10.01
C MET A 215 4.58 -18.89 -9.86
N LYS A 216 4.03 -18.81 -8.65
CA LYS A 216 2.65 -19.24 -8.33
C LYS A 216 1.71 -18.08 -7.99
N GLY A 217 2.21 -17.02 -7.38
CA GLY A 217 1.43 -15.85 -6.93
C GLY A 217 1.66 -14.60 -7.77
N ALA A 218 0.80 -13.61 -7.60
CA ALA A 218 0.84 -12.33 -8.31
C ALA A 218 1.61 -11.23 -7.55
N GLY A 219 1.87 -11.40 -6.25
CA GLY A 219 2.39 -10.33 -5.37
C GLY A 219 3.70 -9.68 -5.82
N ASP A 220 4.65 -10.45 -6.36
CA ASP A 220 5.93 -9.93 -6.83
C ASP A 220 5.93 -9.56 -8.32
N CYS A 221 4.91 -9.98 -9.07
CA CYS A 221 4.84 -9.78 -10.52
C CYS A 221 4.28 -8.39 -10.85
N HIS A 222 5.03 -7.60 -11.63
CA HIS A 222 4.59 -6.28 -12.10
C HIS A 222 3.66 -6.33 -13.33
N VAL A 223 3.24 -7.52 -13.76
CA VAL A 223 2.32 -7.72 -14.89
C VAL A 223 2.77 -6.97 -16.17
N CYS A 224 4.08 -6.89 -16.40
CA CYS A 224 4.66 -6.08 -17.48
C CYS A 224 4.61 -6.74 -18.87
N GLY A 225 4.13 -7.98 -19.00
CA GLY A 225 4.00 -8.67 -20.29
C GLY A 225 5.28 -9.25 -20.90
N ARG A 226 6.47 -8.80 -20.49
CA ARG A 226 7.76 -9.23 -21.09
C ARG A 226 8.01 -10.73 -21.14
N CYS A 227 7.43 -11.48 -20.21
CA CYS A 227 7.57 -12.92 -20.11
C CYS A 227 6.43 -13.70 -20.80
N SER A 228 5.44 -13.01 -21.39
CA SER A 228 4.32 -13.65 -22.09
C SER A 228 4.80 -14.60 -23.18
N GLY A 229 4.24 -15.81 -23.21
CA GLY A 229 4.58 -16.84 -24.20
C GLY A 229 5.99 -17.43 -24.05
N TYR A 230 6.76 -17.03 -23.04
CA TYR A 230 8.11 -17.57 -22.84
C TYR A 230 8.06 -19.09 -22.63
N ARG A 231 8.80 -19.84 -23.47
CA ARG A 231 8.78 -21.31 -23.54
C ARG A 231 7.42 -21.94 -23.86
N GLY A 232 6.43 -21.14 -24.28
CA GLY A 232 5.02 -21.56 -24.31
C GLY A 232 4.45 -21.91 -22.93
N ALA A 233 5.16 -21.54 -21.86
CA ALA A 233 4.88 -21.95 -20.49
C ALA A 233 4.25 -20.85 -19.64
N ILE A 234 4.37 -19.58 -20.05
CA ILE A 234 3.86 -18.44 -19.28
C ILE A 234 2.70 -17.79 -20.03
N GLU A 235 1.54 -17.74 -19.39
CA GLU A 235 0.32 -17.15 -19.97
C GLU A 235 -0.40 -16.28 -18.95
N LEU A 236 -1.06 -15.21 -19.42
CA LEU A 236 -1.94 -14.39 -18.59
C LEU A 236 -3.31 -15.06 -18.45
N THR A 237 -3.59 -15.58 -17.27
CA THR A 237 -4.80 -16.36 -16.98
C THR A 237 -5.71 -15.68 -15.95
N PRO A 238 -7.03 -15.73 -16.13
CA PRO A 238 -7.96 -15.35 -15.07
C PRO A 238 -7.97 -16.39 -13.94
N ARG A 239 -8.18 -15.92 -12.71
CA ARG A 239 -8.48 -16.74 -11.53
C ARG A 239 -9.53 -16.05 -10.66
N SER A 240 -10.07 -16.77 -9.69
CA SER A 240 -10.87 -16.17 -8.63
C SER A 240 -10.00 -15.24 -7.75
N PRO A 241 -10.48 -14.04 -7.38
CA PRO A 241 -9.81 -13.16 -6.41
C PRO A 241 -9.45 -13.81 -5.07
N GLU A 242 -10.16 -14.87 -4.68
CA GLU A 242 -9.92 -15.57 -3.42
C GLU A 242 -8.88 -16.70 -3.55
N GLU A 243 -8.57 -17.13 -4.77
CA GLU A 243 -7.76 -18.33 -5.04
C GLU A 243 -6.34 -18.19 -4.46
N GLU A 244 -5.69 -17.04 -4.66
CA GLU A 244 -4.34 -16.83 -4.13
C GLU A 244 -4.35 -16.84 -2.60
N ILE A 245 -5.29 -16.13 -1.97
CA ILE A 245 -5.36 -16.04 -0.51
C ILE A 245 -5.62 -17.41 0.12
N VAL A 246 -6.57 -18.17 -0.43
CA VAL A 246 -6.97 -19.45 0.14
C VAL A 246 -5.93 -20.54 -0.15
N HIS A 247 -5.45 -20.66 -1.38
CA HIS A 247 -4.71 -21.84 -1.84
C HIS A 247 -3.21 -21.62 -2.07
N VAL A 248 -2.76 -20.39 -2.33
CA VAL A 248 -1.37 -20.14 -2.79
C VAL A 248 -0.52 -19.37 -1.78
N ALA A 249 -1.07 -18.33 -1.15
CA ALA A 249 -0.34 -17.42 -0.29
C ALA A 249 -0.31 -17.95 1.14
N ASP A 250 0.86 -18.34 1.64
CA ASP A 250 1.03 -18.74 3.04
C ASP A 250 1.23 -17.53 3.98
N GLY A 251 1.72 -16.42 3.43
CA GLY A 251 2.08 -15.24 4.19
C GLY A 251 3.41 -15.39 4.93
N ASP A 252 3.89 -14.28 5.48
CA ASP A 252 5.08 -14.25 6.33
C ASP A 252 4.88 -13.28 7.50
N ALA A 253 5.82 -13.27 8.45
CA ALA A 253 5.75 -12.42 9.63
C ALA A 253 5.66 -10.93 9.30
N TRP A 254 6.41 -10.46 8.30
CA TRP A 254 6.41 -9.05 7.92
C TRP A 254 5.13 -8.64 7.19
N GLN A 255 4.53 -9.53 6.41
CA GLN A 255 3.20 -9.33 5.85
C GLN A 255 2.12 -9.27 6.94
N THR A 256 2.19 -10.13 7.96
CA THR A 256 1.29 -10.05 9.12
C THR A 256 1.45 -8.73 9.87
N VAL A 257 2.70 -8.33 10.13
CA VAL A 257 2.99 -7.04 10.79
C VAL A 257 2.49 -5.87 9.95
N LEU A 258 2.72 -5.89 8.64
CA LEU A 258 2.23 -4.86 7.72
C LEU A 258 0.70 -4.82 7.68
N LEU A 259 0.01 -5.96 7.66
CA LEU A 259 -1.45 -6.00 7.68
C LEU A 259 -2.00 -5.46 9.01
N CYS A 260 -1.60 -6.04 10.15
CA CYS A 260 -2.16 -5.70 11.45
C CYS A 260 -1.69 -4.32 11.94
N PHE A 261 -0.39 -4.08 11.98
CA PHE A 261 0.15 -2.86 12.57
C PHE A 261 0.34 -1.74 11.53
N GLY A 262 0.64 -2.07 10.28
CA GLY A 262 0.75 -1.07 9.22
C GLY A 262 -0.61 -0.57 8.74
N LEU A 263 -1.38 -1.43 8.08
CA LEU A 263 -2.60 -1.04 7.38
C LEU A 263 -3.82 -0.92 8.31
N MET A 264 -3.99 -1.83 9.28
CA MET A 264 -5.08 -1.71 10.26
C MET A 264 -4.73 -0.72 11.39
N GLY A 265 -3.45 -0.56 11.73
CA GLY A 265 -3.01 0.31 12.81
C GLY A 265 -2.60 1.70 12.35
N ILE A 266 -1.35 1.82 11.90
CA ILE A 266 -0.69 3.09 11.56
C ILE A 266 -1.49 3.89 10.55
N ALA A 267 -1.97 3.25 9.46
CA ALA A 267 -2.72 3.95 8.42
C ALA A 267 -3.99 4.59 8.98
N ILE A 268 -4.73 3.87 9.84
CA ILE A 268 -5.94 4.40 10.46
C ILE A 268 -5.60 5.54 11.40
N GLY A 269 -4.63 5.35 12.30
CA GLY A 269 -4.19 6.43 13.19
C GLY A 269 -3.78 7.70 12.44
N ALA A 270 -3.09 7.53 11.32
CA ALA A 270 -2.65 8.62 10.45
C ALA A 270 -3.80 9.36 9.76
N PHE A 271 -4.93 8.71 9.48
CA PHE A 271 -6.11 9.40 8.96
C PHE A 271 -6.98 10.01 10.07
N LEU A 272 -7.08 9.32 11.21
CA LEU A 272 -8.05 9.64 12.27
C LEU A 272 -7.66 10.84 13.13
N TRP A 273 -6.35 11.09 13.34
CA TRP A 273 -5.88 12.08 14.31
C TRP A 273 -6.43 13.49 14.01
N SER A 274 -6.45 13.87 12.73
CA SER A 274 -6.83 15.22 12.28
C SER A 274 -8.30 15.57 12.55
N ALA A 275 -9.17 14.56 12.66
CA ALA A 275 -10.59 14.73 12.98
C ALA A 275 -10.92 14.38 14.43
N SER A 276 -9.96 13.95 15.25
CA SER A 276 -10.26 13.36 16.55
C SER A 276 -10.50 14.41 17.65
N PRO A 277 -11.71 14.46 18.26
CA PRO A 277 -11.93 15.30 19.44
C PRO A 277 -11.06 14.87 20.62
N TRP A 278 -10.78 13.57 20.74
CA TRP A 278 -9.91 13.04 21.79
C TRP A 278 -8.48 13.55 21.69
N PHE A 279 -7.96 13.67 20.46
CA PHE A 279 -6.65 14.27 20.22
C PHE A 279 -6.63 15.73 20.69
N VAL A 280 -7.65 16.50 20.32
CA VAL A 280 -7.77 17.91 20.74
C VAL A 280 -7.81 18.03 22.26
N THR A 281 -8.65 17.24 22.95
CA THR A 281 -8.75 17.26 24.41
C THR A 281 -7.44 16.86 25.08
N ALA A 282 -6.78 15.80 24.61
CA ALA A 282 -5.50 15.35 25.15
C ALA A 282 -4.39 16.40 24.94
N LYS A 283 -4.36 17.04 23.77
CA LYS A 283 -3.42 18.13 23.46
C LYS A 283 -3.67 19.33 24.37
N GLN A 284 -4.92 19.77 24.53
CA GLN A 284 -5.27 20.90 25.39
C GLN A 284 -4.88 20.62 26.84
N TRP A 285 -5.19 19.44 27.36
CA TRP A 285 -4.78 19.03 28.70
C TRP A 285 -3.26 19.04 28.86
N ALA A 286 -2.52 18.45 27.91
CA ALA A 286 -1.06 18.43 27.96
C ALA A 286 -0.46 19.84 27.87
N ALA A 287 -1.02 20.72 27.04
CA ALA A 287 -0.60 22.11 26.93
C ALA A 287 -0.81 22.87 28.25
N THR A 288 -2.00 22.74 28.87
CA THR A 288 -2.28 23.37 30.17
C THR A 288 -1.32 22.87 31.24
N TRP A 289 -1.09 21.56 31.32
CA TRP A 289 -0.16 20.98 32.29
C TRP A 289 1.27 21.49 32.10
N LEU A 290 1.74 21.60 30.85
CA LEU A 290 3.07 22.13 30.54
C LEU A 290 3.22 23.60 30.95
N VAL A 291 2.19 24.43 30.71
CA VAL A 291 2.19 25.84 31.12
C VAL A 291 2.17 25.96 32.64
N GLU A 292 1.37 25.17 33.35
CA GLU A 292 1.31 25.16 34.82
C GLU A 292 2.65 24.78 35.48
N HIS A 293 3.53 24.08 34.75
CA HIS A 293 4.87 23.67 35.21
C HIS A 293 6.00 24.54 34.61
N ASP A 294 5.69 25.67 33.96
CA ASP A 294 6.65 26.56 33.30
C ASP A 294 7.52 25.88 32.21
N ILE A 295 7.01 24.80 31.59
CA ILE A 295 7.71 24.06 30.51
C ILE A 295 7.17 24.51 29.14
N LEU A 296 7.75 25.58 28.57
CA LEU A 296 7.23 26.19 27.34
C LEU A 296 7.83 25.63 26.04
N TRP A 297 9.00 24.98 26.10
CA TRP A 297 9.69 24.53 24.89
C TRP A 297 8.86 23.60 23.97
N PRO A 298 7.97 22.69 24.47
CA PRO A 298 7.19 21.84 23.59
C PRO A 298 6.11 22.60 22.80
N LEU A 299 5.73 23.78 23.27
CA LEU A 299 4.71 24.62 22.63
C LEU A 299 5.30 25.48 21.51
N MET A 300 6.62 25.55 21.40
CA MET A 300 7.31 26.27 20.34
C MET A 300 7.08 25.58 18.98
N ASP A 301 6.83 26.36 17.96
CA ASP A 301 6.60 25.95 16.57
C ASP A 301 7.83 26.20 15.67
N ASN A 302 9.02 26.23 16.27
CA ASN A 302 10.29 26.56 15.62
C ASN A 302 10.96 25.38 14.89
N ALA A 303 10.25 24.26 14.70
CA ALA A 303 10.77 23.13 13.96
C ALA A 303 10.84 23.47 12.46
N PRO A 304 11.88 23.02 11.75
CA PRO A 304 11.97 23.27 10.32
C PRO A 304 10.91 22.46 9.55
N TRP A 305 10.45 22.99 8.41
CA TRP A 305 9.35 22.45 7.59
C TRP A 305 9.52 20.97 7.18
N PHE A 306 10.77 20.48 7.10
CA PHE A 306 11.10 19.10 6.74
C PHE A 306 11.10 18.14 7.93
N ILE A 307 10.79 18.60 9.14
CA ILE A 307 10.59 17.76 10.34
C ILE A 307 9.14 17.83 10.77
N LEU A 308 8.62 19.04 10.94
CA LEU A 308 7.22 19.33 11.26
C LEU A 308 6.71 20.42 10.31
N THR A 309 5.42 20.41 10.01
CA THR A 309 4.75 21.47 9.24
C THR A 309 5.09 22.85 9.80
N HIS A 310 5.65 23.73 8.97
CA HIS A 310 6.08 25.06 9.38
C HIS A 310 5.95 26.04 8.20
N TYR A 311 4.76 26.63 8.06
CA TYR A 311 4.39 27.60 7.04
C TYR A 311 3.73 28.83 7.69
N PRO A 312 4.52 29.70 8.34
CA PRO A 312 3.99 30.85 9.07
C PRO A 312 3.22 31.83 8.17
N ASP A 313 3.57 31.93 6.87
CA ASP A 313 2.91 32.80 5.90
C ASP A 313 1.41 32.51 5.72
N VAL A 314 0.97 31.29 6.05
CA VAL A 314 -0.44 30.84 5.99
C VAL A 314 -0.99 30.45 7.37
N ASN A 315 -0.28 30.78 8.45
CA ASN A 315 -0.63 30.45 9.84
C ASN A 315 -0.82 28.94 10.08
N ASP A 316 -0.01 28.10 9.43
CA ASP A 316 -0.04 26.66 9.64
C ASP A 316 1.35 26.17 10.07
N SER A 317 1.53 26.01 11.38
CA SER A 317 2.73 25.52 12.01
C SER A 317 2.39 24.53 13.11
N PHE A 318 3.15 23.44 13.18
CA PHE A 318 3.06 22.45 14.25
C PHE A 318 4.08 22.75 15.33
N SER A 319 3.62 22.73 16.58
CA SER A 319 4.48 22.72 17.75
C SER A 319 5.16 21.36 17.93
N TRP A 320 6.20 21.29 18.76
CA TRP A 320 6.78 19.99 19.16
C TRP A 320 5.75 19.09 19.88
N LEU A 321 4.83 19.71 20.63
CA LEU A 321 3.70 19.02 21.26
C LEU A 321 2.76 18.42 20.22
N ASP A 322 2.51 19.10 19.10
CA ASP A 322 1.74 18.55 17.98
C ASP A 322 2.41 17.32 17.39
N GLY A 323 3.70 17.43 17.07
CA GLY A 323 4.47 16.29 16.54
C GLY A 323 4.44 15.08 17.48
N ALA A 324 4.72 15.30 18.77
CA ALA A 324 4.68 14.24 19.78
C ALA A 324 3.26 13.66 19.95
N GLY A 325 2.24 14.53 19.96
CA GLY A 325 0.84 14.13 20.07
C GLY A 325 0.39 13.25 18.91
N ILE A 326 0.72 13.64 17.66
CA ILE A 326 0.39 12.87 16.46
C ILE A 326 1.04 11.49 16.54
N LEU A 327 2.32 11.42 16.91
CA LEU A 327 3.03 10.15 17.09
C LEU A 327 2.37 9.26 18.14
N MET A 328 2.05 9.81 19.31
CA MET A 328 1.38 9.08 20.39
C MET A 328 0.00 8.59 19.97
N PHE A 329 -0.75 9.40 19.24
CA PHE A 329 -2.07 9.03 18.72
C PHE A 329 -1.96 7.89 17.71
N VAL A 330 -1.03 7.97 16.75
CA VAL A 330 -0.79 6.91 15.75
C VAL A 330 -0.34 5.61 16.42
N ILE A 331 0.54 5.68 17.43
CA ILE A 331 0.97 4.52 18.23
C ILE A 331 -0.21 3.93 18.98
N GLY A 332 -1.03 4.75 19.65
CA GLY A 332 -2.22 4.33 20.36
C GLY A 332 -3.21 3.61 19.45
N ALA A 333 -3.54 4.18 18.29
CA ALA A 333 -4.39 3.55 17.29
C ALA A 333 -3.79 2.22 16.78
N THR A 334 -2.48 2.16 16.60
CA THR A 334 -1.76 0.94 16.19
C THR A 334 -1.87 -0.18 17.22
N ILE A 335 -1.74 0.14 18.50
CA ILE A 335 -1.88 -0.82 19.60
C ILE A 335 -3.34 -1.28 19.70
N ILE A 336 -4.31 -0.35 19.66
CA ILE A 336 -5.72 -0.69 19.84
C ILE A 336 -6.26 -1.47 18.66
N VAL A 337 -6.16 -0.94 17.43
CA VAL A 337 -6.77 -1.55 16.25
C VAL A 337 -5.89 -2.69 15.71
N GLY A 338 -4.60 -2.42 15.56
CA GLY A 338 -3.65 -3.41 15.05
C GLY A 338 -3.40 -4.54 16.05
N GLY A 339 -3.27 -4.22 17.33
CA GLY A 339 -3.15 -5.22 18.40
C GLY A 339 -4.40 -6.08 18.56
N ALA A 340 -5.61 -5.52 18.49
CA ALA A 340 -6.85 -6.30 18.52
C ALA A 340 -6.95 -7.24 17.30
N SER A 341 -6.58 -6.76 16.11
CA SER A 341 -6.54 -7.57 14.89
C SER A 341 -5.53 -8.72 15.01
N PHE A 342 -4.33 -8.46 15.53
CA PHE A 342 -3.31 -9.49 15.72
C PHE A 342 -3.71 -10.51 16.80
N LEU A 343 -4.23 -10.03 17.94
CA LEU A 343 -4.66 -10.87 19.05
C LEU A 343 -5.81 -11.80 18.62
N SER A 344 -6.77 -11.31 17.84
CA SER A 344 -7.84 -12.14 17.31
C SER A 344 -7.33 -13.26 16.40
N LEU A 345 -6.38 -12.95 15.51
CA LEU A 345 -5.71 -13.96 14.66
C LEU A 345 -4.98 -15.01 15.49
N TRP A 346 -4.28 -14.57 16.53
CA TRP A 346 -3.53 -15.45 17.42
C TRP A 346 -4.46 -16.38 18.22
N ILE A 347 -5.54 -15.84 18.82
CA ILE A 347 -6.53 -16.63 19.56
C ILE A 347 -7.25 -17.60 18.61
N ALA A 348 -7.64 -17.15 17.41
CA ALA A 348 -8.30 -17.98 16.42
C ALA A 348 -7.42 -19.15 15.96
N ASP A 349 -6.11 -18.92 15.77
CA ASP A 349 -5.15 -19.98 15.47
C ASP A 349 -4.97 -20.96 16.64
N ARG A 350 -5.10 -20.50 17.89
CA ARG A 350 -5.11 -21.39 19.06
C ARG A 350 -6.36 -22.26 19.14
N LEU A 351 -7.53 -21.70 18.83
CA LEU A 351 -8.82 -22.40 18.87
C LEU A 351 -8.95 -23.43 17.75
N ALA A 352 -8.48 -23.10 16.56
CA ALA A 352 -8.48 -23.95 15.38
C ALA A 352 -7.08 -23.95 14.76
N PRO A 353 -6.13 -24.78 15.22
CA PRO A 353 -4.76 -24.78 14.72
C PRO A 353 -4.67 -25.22 13.26
N ALA A 354 -3.72 -24.63 12.53
CA ALA A 354 -3.32 -25.14 11.23
C ALA A 354 -2.66 -26.53 11.36
N ALA A 355 -2.72 -27.33 10.30
CA ALA A 355 -1.99 -28.61 10.26
C ALA A 355 -0.49 -28.34 10.47
N ALA A 356 0.18 -29.20 11.24
CA ALA A 356 1.61 -29.08 11.46
C ALA A 356 2.35 -29.22 10.12
N GLN A 357 3.14 -28.20 9.77
CA GLN A 357 4.11 -28.30 8.68
C GLN A 357 5.41 -28.88 9.26
N PRO A 358 5.91 -30.02 8.74
CA PRO A 358 7.11 -30.68 9.25
C PRO A 358 8.36 -29.80 9.29
N ASP A 359 8.47 -28.83 8.36
CA ASP A 359 9.69 -28.06 8.12
C ASP A 359 9.60 -26.58 8.52
N ALA A 360 8.54 -26.15 9.19
CA ALA A 360 8.37 -24.75 9.56
C ALA A 360 9.27 -24.41 10.77
N PRO A 361 10.22 -23.47 10.66
CA PRO A 361 11.05 -23.06 11.79
C PRO A 361 10.13 -22.53 12.90
N ALA A 362 10.19 -23.19 14.06
CA ALA A 362 9.41 -22.84 15.24
C ALA A 362 9.96 -21.56 15.89
N THR A 363 9.80 -20.40 15.26
CA THR A 363 9.96 -19.14 15.97
C THR A 363 8.83 -19.04 17.01
N ARG A 364 9.20 -19.05 18.29
CA ARG A 364 8.33 -19.16 19.48
C ARG A 364 7.16 -18.17 19.57
N TRP A 365 7.16 -17.10 18.77
CA TRP A 365 6.27 -15.94 18.94
C TRP A 365 5.08 -15.90 17.96
N ILE A 366 5.23 -16.37 16.72
CA ILE A 366 4.15 -16.32 15.72
C ILE A 366 4.08 -17.65 14.97
N ARG A 367 2.91 -18.29 15.01
CA ARG A 367 2.66 -19.58 14.35
C ARG A 367 2.44 -19.39 12.85
N PRO A 368 2.89 -20.31 11.98
CA PRO A 368 2.61 -20.26 10.54
C PRO A 368 1.12 -20.08 10.20
N GLY A 369 0.23 -20.69 11.00
CA GLY A 369 -1.21 -20.56 10.83
C GLY A 369 -1.75 -19.14 11.06
N VAL A 370 -1.08 -18.30 11.85
CA VAL A 370 -1.42 -16.88 12.02
C VAL A 370 -1.12 -16.10 10.74
N HIS A 371 0.02 -16.36 10.09
CA HIS A 371 0.37 -15.68 8.84
C HIS A 371 -0.63 -15.95 7.73
N LYS A 372 -1.11 -17.20 7.64
CA LYS A 372 -2.15 -17.60 6.70
C LYS A 372 -3.48 -16.91 6.99
N LEU A 373 -3.92 -16.86 8.27
CA LEU A 373 -5.14 -16.14 8.64
C LEU A 373 -5.03 -14.65 8.33
N ALA A 374 -3.87 -14.04 8.59
CA ALA A 374 -3.67 -12.60 8.35
C ALA A 374 -3.97 -12.22 6.90
N GLN A 375 -3.69 -13.09 5.92
CA GLN A 375 -4.02 -12.85 4.51
C GLN A 375 -5.53 -12.61 4.28
N GLY A 376 -6.39 -13.14 5.15
CA GLY A 376 -7.83 -12.86 5.12
C GLY A 376 -8.18 -11.39 5.32
N LEU A 377 -7.32 -10.60 6.00
CA LEU A 377 -7.50 -9.16 6.26
C LEU A 377 -7.26 -8.28 5.03
N ILE A 378 -6.70 -8.81 3.93
CA ILE A 378 -6.31 -8.00 2.77
C ILE A 378 -7.47 -7.12 2.24
N PRO A 379 -8.71 -7.61 2.08
CA PRO A 379 -9.81 -6.76 1.62
C PRO A 379 -10.13 -5.61 2.58
N ALA A 380 -10.24 -5.87 3.88
CA ALA A 380 -10.50 -4.84 4.91
C ALA A 380 -9.35 -3.81 4.98
N ALA A 381 -8.11 -4.28 4.96
CA ALA A 381 -6.92 -3.43 4.96
C ALA A 381 -6.82 -2.57 3.70
N GLY A 382 -7.06 -3.15 2.53
CA GLY A 382 -7.08 -2.44 1.27
C GLY A 382 -8.13 -1.35 1.22
N ILE A 383 -9.36 -1.66 1.63
CA ILE A 383 -10.44 -0.67 1.61
C ILE A 383 -10.17 0.45 2.62
N GLY A 384 -9.59 0.15 3.78
CA GLY A 384 -9.25 1.18 4.77
C GLY A 384 -8.30 2.24 4.21
N VAL A 385 -7.21 1.81 3.56
CA VAL A 385 -6.27 2.75 2.93
C VAL A 385 -6.94 3.53 1.80
N PHE A 386 -7.76 2.87 0.98
CA PHE A 386 -8.51 3.53 -0.10
C PHE A 386 -9.49 4.59 0.43
N LEU A 387 -10.23 4.29 1.48
CA LEU A 387 -11.19 5.21 2.11
C LEU A 387 -10.49 6.41 2.76
N GLY A 388 -9.33 6.18 3.40
CA GLY A 388 -8.50 7.25 3.96
C GLY A 388 -7.94 8.19 2.90
N LEU A 389 -7.33 7.66 1.84
CA LEU A 389 -6.81 8.50 0.75
C LEU A 389 -7.94 9.16 -0.06
N SER A 390 -9.07 8.50 -0.28
CA SER A 390 -10.21 9.15 -0.98
C SER A 390 -10.88 10.23 -0.12
N ALA A 391 -10.59 10.33 1.18
CA ALA A 391 -11.05 11.43 2.01
C ALA A 391 -10.48 12.77 1.53
N THR A 392 -9.20 12.81 1.13
CA THR A 392 -8.60 14.01 0.54
C THR A 392 -9.27 14.37 -0.79
N THR A 393 -9.57 13.39 -1.65
CA THR A 393 -10.29 13.62 -2.91
C THR A 393 -11.66 14.27 -2.67
N VAL A 394 -12.44 13.73 -1.73
CA VAL A 394 -13.76 14.25 -1.42
C VAL A 394 -13.68 15.64 -0.80
N ASN A 395 -12.68 15.91 0.06
CA ASN A 395 -12.49 17.25 0.62
C ASN A 395 -12.13 18.28 -0.45
N LEU A 396 -11.25 17.93 -1.40
CA LEU A 396 -10.93 18.79 -2.55
C LEU A 396 -12.18 19.06 -3.42
N LEU A 397 -12.99 18.04 -3.70
CA LEU A 397 -14.24 18.21 -4.45
C LEU A 397 -15.24 19.12 -3.73
N LYS A 398 -15.33 19.03 -2.40
CA LYS A 398 -16.19 19.93 -1.60
C LYS A 398 -15.71 21.38 -1.68
N HIS A 399 -14.39 21.62 -1.71
CA HIS A 399 -13.85 22.97 -1.86
C HIS A 399 -14.20 23.58 -3.23
N GLU A 400 -14.31 22.74 -4.27
CA GLU A 400 -14.79 23.14 -5.61
C GLU A 400 -16.33 23.27 -5.70
N GLY A 401 -17.06 23.21 -4.57
CA GLY A 401 -18.52 23.37 -4.53
C GLY A 401 -19.31 22.12 -4.94
N VAL A 402 -18.66 20.97 -5.14
CA VAL A 402 -19.36 19.71 -5.47
C VAL A 402 -20.03 19.14 -4.22
N GLN A 403 -21.36 18.98 -4.28
CA GLN A 403 -22.10 18.33 -3.21
C GLN A 403 -21.69 16.85 -3.08
N ALA A 404 -21.12 16.48 -1.93
CA ALA A 404 -20.58 15.15 -1.67
C ALA A 404 -21.50 14.27 -0.79
N ALA A 405 -22.82 14.48 -0.84
CA ALA A 405 -23.78 13.69 -0.05
C ALA A 405 -23.74 12.18 -0.39
N TRP A 406 -23.39 11.84 -1.64
CA TRP A 406 -23.21 10.46 -2.10
C TRP A 406 -21.99 9.75 -1.48
N ALA A 407 -21.00 10.49 -0.98
CA ALA A 407 -19.75 9.92 -0.51
C ALA A 407 -19.95 9.05 0.74
N GLY A 408 -20.81 9.47 1.67
CA GLY A 408 -21.11 8.71 2.89
C GLY A 408 -21.65 7.30 2.60
N PRO A 409 -22.79 7.16 1.88
CA PRO A 409 -23.36 5.87 1.51
C PRO A 409 -22.40 4.95 0.76
N VAL A 410 -21.62 5.51 -0.18
CA VAL A 410 -20.63 4.74 -0.96
C VAL A 410 -19.51 4.22 -0.05
N ARG A 411 -18.97 5.04 0.84
CA ARG A 411 -17.93 4.64 1.80
C ARG A 411 -18.39 3.50 2.69
N PHE A 412 -19.59 3.60 3.28
CA PHE A 412 -20.14 2.55 4.14
C PHE A 412 -20.47 1.27 3.37
N THR A 413 -20.94 1.38 2.13
CA THR A 413 -21.22 0.21 1.28
C THR A 413 -19.94 -0.53 0.94
N LEU A 414 -18.89 0.18 0.52
CA LEU A 414 -17.59 -0.41 0.22
C LEU A 414 -16.96 -1.05 1.47
N LEU A 415 -16.99 -0.35 2.62
CA LEU A 415 -16.49 -0.88 3.88
C LEU A 415 -17.24 -2.17 4.28
N THR A 416 -18.57 -2.15 4.21
CA THR A 416 -19.41 -3.32 4.53
C THR A 416 -19.08 -4.50 3.62
N LEU A 417 -19.00 -4.28 2.30
CA LEU A 417 -18.66 -5.35 1.35
C LEU A 417 -17.27 -5.93 1.63
N ALA A 418 -16.27 -5.10 1.93
CA ALA A 418 -14.92 -5.56 2.24
C ALA A 418 -14.83 -6.32 3.57
N VAL A 419 -15.57 -5.89 4.60
CA VAL A 419 -15.66 -6.59 5.88
C VAL A 419 -16.35 -7.94 5.70
N LEU A 420 -17.48 -7.99 4.99
CA LEU A 420 -18.17 -9.25 4.67
C LEU A 420 -17.27 -10.20 3.87
N TRP A 421 -16.49 -9.67 2.93
CA TRP A 421 -15.53 -10.46 2.18
C TRP A 421 -14.39 -11.00 3.05
N THR A 422 -13.87 -10.18 3.96
CA THR A 422 -12.86 -10.59 4.96
C THR A 422 -13.40 -11.72 5.85
N LEU A 423 -14.62 -11.58 6.36
CA LEU A 423 -15.29 -12.62 7.15
C LEU A 423 -15.51 -13.92 6.36
N ARG A 424 -15.88 -13.82 5.09
CA ARG A 424 -15.98 -14.98 4.18
C ARG A 424 -14.62 -15.66 3.98
N LEU A 425 -13.54 -14.89 3.79
CA LEU A 425 -12.19 -15.43 3.67
C LEU A 425 -11.76 -16.15 4.95
N PHE A 426 -12.04 -15.59 6.12
CA PHE A 426 -11.78 -16.28 7.39
C PHE A 426 -12.50 -17.63 7.48
N ALA A 427 -13.79 -17.69 7.11
CA ALA A 427 -14.52 -18.95 7.08
C ALA A 427 -13.87 -19.98 6.13
N ARG A 428 -13.43 -19.53 4.94
CA ARG A 428 -12.73 -20.39 3.96
C ARG A 428 -11.37 -20.87 4.46
N LEU A 429 -10.60 -20.01 5.14
CA LEU A 429 -9.29 -20.35 5.71
C LEU A 429 -9.38 -21.26 6.95
N LEU A 430 -10.50 -21.20 7.69
CA LEU A 430 -10.77 -22.09 8.83
C LEU A 430 -11.31 -23.46 8.41
N LYS A 431 -12.00 -23.55 7.26
CA LYS A 431 -12.60 -24.80 6.76
C LYS A 431 -11.62 -25.98 6.70
N PRO A 432 -10.40 -25.87 6.13
CA PRO A 432 -9.46 -26.99 6.03
C PRO A 432 -8.75 -27.34 7.36
N ARG A 433 -8.97 -26.59 8.44
CA ARG A 433 -8.27 -26.82 9.72
C ARG A 433 -8.79 -28.05 10.46
N LEU A 434 -7.90 -28.70 11.21
CA LEU A 434 -8.18 -29.91 11.99
C LEU A 434 -8.81 -29.54 13.34
N ALA A 435 -10.03 -29.00 13.31
CA ALA A 435 -10.79 -28.61 14.51
C ALA A 435 -12.29 -28.93 14.34
N SER A 436 -12.99 -29.13 15.46
CA SER A 436 -14.45 -29.34 15.46
C SER A 436 -15.21 -28.11 14.93
N GLY A 437 -16.43 -28.30 14.43
CA GLY A 437 -17.26 -27.21 13.91
C GLY A 437 -17.46 -26.08 14.92
N LEU A 438 -17.68 -26.41 16.20
CA LEU A 438 -17.84 -25.42 17.27
C LEU A 438 -16.57 -24.59 17.50
N ARG A 439 -15.39 -25.22 17.49
CA ARG A 439 -14.11 -24.48 17.62
C ARG A 439 -13.83 -23.60 16.42
N LYS A 440 -14.19 -24.04 15.21
CA LYS A 440 -14.10 -23.23 13.98
C LYS A 440 -15.04 -22.02 14.04
N LEU A 441 -16.27 -22.20 14.51
CA LEU A 441 -17.22 -21.11 14.71
C LEU A 441 -16.71 -20.11 15.76
N ALA A 442 -16.22 -20.60 16.90
CA ALA A 442 -15.63 -19.75 17.94
C ALA A 442 -14.42 -18.97 17.40
N ALA A 443 -13.52 -19.62 16.65
CA ALA A 443 -12.40 -18.96 15.99
C ALA A 443 -12.87 -17.87 15.02
N TRP A 444 -13.90 -18.13 14.22
CA TRP A 444 -14.49 -17.15 13.30
C TRP A 444 -15.11 -15.96 14.03
N LEU A 445 -15.83 -16.19 15.13
CA LEU A 445 -16.41 -15.12 15.96
C LEU A 445 -15.33 -14.25 16.60
N VAL A 446 -14.23 -14.85 17.06
CA VAL A 446 -13.07 -14.11 17.58
C VAL A 446 -12.45 -13.24 16.50
N LEU A 447 -12.28 -13.76 15.28
CA LEU A 447 -11.78 -12.98 14.14
C LEU A 447 -12.72 -11.81 13.79
N ALA A 448 -14.03 -12.04 13.82
CA ALA A 448 -15.03 -11.00 13.61
C ALA A 448 -14.96 -9.91 14.69
N ALA A 449 -14.82 -10.29 15.97
CA ALA A 449 -14.64 -9.36 17.07
C ALA A 449 -13.34 -8.54 16.93
N GLY A 450 -12.27 -9.13 16.40
CA GLY A 450 -11.03 -8.43 16.10
C GLY A 450 -11.15 -7.32 15.04
N LEU A 451 -12.16 -7.39 14.17
CA LEU A 451 -12.46 -6.32 13.20
C LEU A 451 -13.29 -5.18 13.81
N ALA A 452 -13.85 -5.34 15.01
CA ALA A 452 -14.73 -4.33 15.59
C ALA A 452 -14.02 -2.98 15.83
N PRO A 453 -12.79 -2.90 16.39
CA PRO A 453 -12.07 -1.64 16.53
C PRO A 453 -11.78 -0.96 15.19
N PHE A 454 -11.49 -1.75 14.15
CA PHE A 454 -11.30 -1.26 12.78
C PHE A 454 -12.57 -0.60 12.24
N CYS A 455 -13.72 -1.28 12.34
CA CYS A 455 -15.00 -0.74 11.89
C CYS A 455 -15.42 0.50 12.70
N LEU A 456 -15.24 0.47 14.02
CA LEU A 456 -15.56 1.59 14.90
C LEU A 456 -14.73 2.82 14.56
N ALA A 457 -13.43 2.67 14.26
CA ALA A 457 -12.59 3.78 13.85
C ALA A 457 -13.15 4.49 12.59
N TRP A 458 -13.59 3.73 11.59
CA TRP A 458 -14.20 4.34 10.39
C TRP A 458 -15.58 4.96 10.64
N VAL A 459 -16.38 4.39 11.55
CA VAL A 459 -17.64 5.00 11.98
C VAL A 459 -17.38 6.34 12.67
N PHE A 460 -16.39 6.39 13.57
CA PHE A 460 -15.98 7.65 14.19
C PHE A 460 -15.60 8.69 13.13
N PHE A 461 -14.72 8.32 12.19
CA PHE A 461 -14.21 9.23 11.18
C PHE A 461 -15.26 9.78 10.21
N PHE A 462 -16.28 8.99 9.85
CA PHE A 462 -17.21 9.35 8.77
C PHE A 462 -18.59 9.79 9.25
N ALA A 463 -18.98 9.46 10.48
CA ALA A 463 -20.34 9.70 10.96
C ALA A 463 -20.43 10.44 12.29
N ILE A 464 -19.36 10.46 13.10
CA ILE A 464 -19.41 11.02 14.46
C ILE A 464 -18.52 12.27 14.58
N TRP A 465 -17.32 12.23 14.00
CA TRP A 465 -16.32 13.30 14.06
C TRP A 465 -16.42 14.28 12.89
#